data_AF-A0AA38FTX4-F1
#
_entry.id   AF-A0AA38FTX4-F1
#
_cell.length_a   1.000
_cell.length_b   1.000
_cell.length_c   1.000
_cell.angle_alpha   90.00
_cell.angle_beta   90.00
_cell.angle_gamma   90.00
#
_symmetry.space_group_name_H-M   'P 1'
#
loop_
_entity.id
_entity.type
_entity.pdbx_description
1 polymer ?
#
loop_
_entity_poly.entity_id
_entity_poly.type
_entity_poly.pdbx_seq_one_letter_code
_entity_poly.pdbx_strand_id
1 'polypeptide(L)' 'KEVQYWGNIISGEGIIVDPSKIRSIMDWPAPTSVKEVRSFMGLAGYYRRFVQDFSQ' A
#
# COMPACT_ATOMS: atom_id res chain seq x y z
N LYS A 1 -20.40 8.86 8.02
CA LYS A 1 -19.48 9.99 7.72
C LYS A 1 -18.14 9.37 7.35
N GLU A 2 -17.61 9.70 6.18
CA GLU A 2 -16.33 9.20 5.68
C GLU A 2 -15.40 10.38 5.44
N VAL A 3 -14.12 10.22 5.77
CA VAL A 3 -13.10 11.25 5.59
C VAL A 3 -11.94 10.65 4.82
N GLN A 4 -11.56 11.29 3.71
CA GLN A 4 -10.29 11.00 3.05
C GLN A 4 -9.15 11.66 3.83
N TYR A 5 -8.20 10.85 4.28
CA TYR A 5 -7.02 11.31 4.98
C TYR A 5 -5.80 10.49 4.58
N TRP A 6 -4.78 11.15 4.03
CA TRP A 6 -3.49 10.54 3.65
C TRP A 6 -3.63 9.35 2.67
N GLY A 7 -4.59 9.41 1.74
CA GLY A 7 -4.83 8.32 0.80
C GLY A 7 -5.49 7.09 1.45
N ASN A 8 -6.16 7.28 2.58
CA ASN A 8 -7.06 6.31 3.19
C ASN A 8 -8.44 6.93 3.34
N ILE A 9 -9.47 6.09 3.26
CA ILE A 9 -10.85 6.42 3.56
C ILE A 9 -11.10 5.93 4.98
N ILE A 10 -11.36 6.86 5.90
CA ILE A 10 -11.66 6.57 7.31
C ILE A 10 -13.17 6.69 7.49
N SER A 11 -13.81 5.59 7.88
CA SER A 11 -15.24 5.52 8.19
C SER A 11 -15.45 4.96 9.60
N GLY A 12 -16.71 4.94 10.07
CA GLY A 12 -17.06 4.29 11.34
C GLY A 12 -16.85 2.78 11.34
N GLU A 13 -16.70 2.16 10.17
CA GLU A 13 -16.49 0.72 9.98
C GLU A 13 -15.00 0.36 9.94
N GLY A 14 -14.12 1.33 9.68
CA GLY A 14 -12.68 1.11 9.70
C GLY A 14 -11.88 2.04 8.79
N ILE A 15 -10.66 1.59 8.48
CA ILE A 15 -9.72 2.28 7.59
C ILE A 15 -9.60 1.45 6.32
N ILE A 16 -9.97 2.04 5.19
CA ILE A 16 -9.84 1.44 3.87
C ILE A 16 -8.73 2.19 3.13
N VAL A 17 -7.78 1.47 2.55
CA VAL A 17 -6.76 2.09 1.68
C VAL A 17 -7.43 2.57 0.40
N ASP A 18 -7.11 3.78 -0.05
CA ASP A 18 -7.62 4.29 -1.32
C ASP A 18 -7.25 3.31 -2.46
N PRO A 19 -8.22 2.79 -3.23
CA PRO A 19 -7.99 1.87 -4.33
C PRO A 19 -6.99 2.39 -5.37
N SER A 20 -6.88 3.72 -5.53
CA SER A 20 -5.90 4.33 -6.43
C SER A 20 -4.46 4.06 -6.00
N LYS A 21 -4.19 4.01 -4.69
CA LYS A 21 -2.86 3.69 -4.14
C LYS A 21 -2.52 2.21 -4.31
N ILE A 22 -3.52 1.33 -4.20
CA ILE A 22 -3.34 -0.10 -4.46
C ILE A 22 -3.00 -0.33 -5.94
N ARG A 23 -3.69 0.34 -6.87
CA ARG A 23 -3.38 0.26 -8.31
C ARG A 23 -1.94 0.61 -8.62
N SER A 24 -1.38 1.66 -8.02
CA SER A 24 0.03 2.03 -8.25
C SER A 24 1.03 0.95 -7.83
N ILE A 25 0.67 0.09 -6.86
CA ILE A 25 1.50 -1.05 -6.45
C ILE A 25 1.31 -2.23 -7.43
N MET A 26 0.06 -2.47 -7.85
CA MET A 26 -0.28 -3.52 -8.83
C MET A 26 0.36 -3.27 -10.20
N ASP A 27 0.40 -2.01 -10.61
CA ASP A 27 0.94 -1.57 -11.90
C ASP A 27 2.47 -1.35 -11.84
N TRP A 28 3.09 -1.59 -10.68
CA TRP A 28 4.53 -1.37 -10.51
C TRP A 28 5.32 -2.38 -11.37
N PRO A 29 6.23 -1.92 -12.24
CA PRO A 29 6.98 -2.80 -13.12
C PRO A 29 7.93 -3.70 -12.31
N ALA A 30 8.14 -4.93 -12.77
CA ALA A 30 9.04 -5.87 -12.09
C ALA A 30 10.44 -5.23 -11.90
N PRO A 31 10.91 -5.08 -10.65
CA PRO A 31 12.17 -4.40 -10.39
C PRO A 31 13.34 -5.22 -10.94
N THR A 32 14.29 -4.54 -11.57
CA THR A 32 15.46 -5.13 -12.25
C THR A 32 16.77 -4.91 -11.49
N SER A 33 16.75 -4.06 -10.46
CA SER A 33 17.92 -3.71 -9.66
C SER A 33 17.65 -3.84 -8.15
N VAL A 34 18.72 -4.08 -7.39
CA VAL A 34 18.65 -4.13 -5.91
C VAL A 34 18.09 -2.83 -5.32
N LYS A 35 18.37 -1.69 -5.95
CA LYS A 35 17.84 -0.39 -5.54
C LYS A 35 16.33 -0.33 -5.71
N GLU A 36 15.81 -0.78 -6.84
CA GLU A 36 14.37 -0.82 -7.11
C GLU A 36 13.64 -1.77 -6.16
N VAL A 37 14.22 -2.94 -5.88
CA VAL A 37 13.66 -3.89 -4.90
C VAL A 37 13.54 -3.23 -3.52
N ARG A 38 14.58 -2.53 -3.06
CA ARG A 38 14.53 -1.82 -1.76
C ARG A 38 13.48 -0.71 -1.74
N SER A 39 13.35 0.06 -2.82
CA SER A 39 12.31 1.09 -2.95
C SER A 39 10.91 0.49 -2.91
N PHE A 40 10.67 -0.60 -3.65
CA PHE A 40 9.40 -1.32 -3.64
C PHE A 40 9.08 -1.86 -2.24
N MET A 41 10.04 -2.51 -1.58
CA MET A 41 9.85 -3.03 -0.22
C MET A 41 9.54 -1.93 0.79
N GLY A 42 10.11 -0.73 0.63
CA GLY A 42 9.77 0.44 1.45
C GLY A 42 8.31 0.86 1.29
N LEU A 43 7.82 0.92 0.04
CA LEU A 43 6.42 1.22 -0.27
C LEU A 43 5.47 0.12 0.22
N ALA A 44 5.79 -1.14 -0.06
CA ALA A 44 5.00 -2.30 0.36
C ALA A 44 4.92 -2.38 1.90
N GLY A 45 6.02 -2.04 2.59
CA GLY A 45 6.08 -1.97 4.04
C GLY A 45 5.13 -0.93 4.65
N TYR A 46 4.85 0.17 3.96
CA TYR A 46 3.85 1.17 4.41
C TYR A 46 2.44 0.56 4.46
N TYR A 47 2.11 -0.33 3.54
CA TYR A 47 0.80 -0.99 3.45
C TYR A 47 0.74 -2.37 4.11
N ARG A 48 1.81 -2.81 4.81
CA ARG A 48 1.91 -4.15 5.41
C ARG A 48 0.73 -4.54 6.32
N ARG A 49 0.08 -3.57 6.98
CA ARG A 49 -1.08 -3.82 7.86
C ARG A 49 -2.30 -4.37 7.10
N PHE A 50 -2.34 -4.18 5.79
CA PHE A 50 -3.42 -4.62 4.90
C PHE A 50 -3.05 -5.86 4.09
N VAL A 51 -1.82 -6.38 4.24
CA VAL A 51 -1.34 -7.57 3.54
C VAL A 51 -1.16 -8.68 4.57
N GLN A 52 -2.01 -9.70 4.50
CA GLN A 52 -1.89 -10.87 5.35
C GLN A 52 -0.54 -11.55 5.09
N ASP A 53 0.14 -11.98 6.17
CA ASP A 53 1.41 -12.71 6.11
C ASP A 53 2.57 -11.97 5.39
N PHE A 54 2.57 -10.63 5.42
CA PHE A 54 3.58 -9.79 4.76
C PHE A 54 5.04 -10.08 5.17
N SER A 55 5.29 -10.52 6.40
CA SER A 55 6.65 -10.74 6.92
C SER A 55 6.72 -11.89 7.93
N GLN A 56 6.17 -13.05 7.56
CA GLN A 56 6.38 -14.29 8.33
C GLN A 56 7.83 -14.78 8.24
#